data_AF-A0A645J9G8-F1
#
_entry.id   AF-A0A645J9G8-F1
#
_cell.length_a   1.000
_cell.length_b   1.000
_cell.length_c   1.000
_cell.angle_alpha   90.00
_cell.angle_beta   90.00
_cell.angle_gamma   90.00
#
_symmetry.space_group_name_H-M   'P 1'
#
loop_
_entity.id
_entity.type
_entity.pdbx_description
1 polymer ?
#
loop_
_entity_poly.entity_id
_entity_poly.type
_entity_poly.pdbx_seq_one_letter_code
_entity_poly.pdbx_strand_id
1 'polypeptide(L)'
;MRHKGVSLMIASQDPMSLPNAIIELSSIVLLHKFNSPQWVKHVQKSITQLSSLSTPEMAALSPGEAYLWATKSTDKQIMNRPIKISTRPRVTKHGGDTIKAI
;
A
#
# COMPACT_ATOMS: atom_id res chain seq x y z
N MET A 1 9.47 -18.23 3.56
CA MET A 1 10.38 -17.06 3.52
C MET A 1 10.64 -16.43 4.88
N ARG A 2 9.62 -16.24 5.74
CA ARG A 2 9.79 -15.60 7.06
C ARG A 2 10.82 -16.30 7.97
N HIS A 3 10.83 -17.63 8.03
CA HIS A 3 11.81 -18.40 8.81
C HIS A 3 13.26 -18.30 8.29
N LYS A 4 13.46 -17.76 7.08
CA LYS A 4 14.79 -17.51 6.50
C LYS A 4 15.19 -16.03 6.60
N GLY A 5 14.40 -15.21 7.31
CA GLY A 5 14.67 -13.77 7.44
C GLY A 5 14.53 -13.00 6.13
N VAL A 6 13.85 -13.55 5.11
CA VAL A 6 13.71 -12.90 3.81
C VAL A 6 12.44 -12.06 3.75
N SER A 7 12.59 -10.81 3.30
CA SER A 7 11.50 -9.88 3.01
C SER A 7 11.37 -9.67 1.49
N LEU A 8 10.13 -9.58 1.02
CA LEU A 8 9.82 -9.28 -0.38
C LEU A 8 9.00 -7.99 -0.43
N MET A 9 9.45 -7.04 -1.25
CA MET A 9 8.70 -5.83 -1.56
C MET A 9 8.26 -5.87 -3.02
N ILE A 10 6.97 -5.72 -3.26
CA ILE A 10 6.38 -5.68 -4.59
C ILE A 10 5.77 -4.30 -4.78
N ALA A 11 6.20 -3.60 -5.82
CA ALA A 11 5.62 -2.34 -6.25
C ALA A 11 5.02 -2.55 -7.64
N SER A 12 3.71 -2.38 -7.77
CA SER A 12 2.99 -2.52 -9.03
C SER A 12 2.04 -1.34 -9.24
N GLN A 13 1.89 -0.92 -10.49
CA GLN A 13 0.87 0.05 -10.92
C GLN A 13 -0.41 -0.66 -11.44
N ASP A 14 -0.37 -1.98 -11.58
CA ASP A 14 -1.50 -2.81 -11.98
C ASP A 14 -1.73 -3.92 -10.93
N PRO A 15 -2.66 -3.74 -9.98
CA PRO A 15 -2.93 -4.75 -8.96
C PRO A 15 -3.57 -6.02 -9.52
N MET A 16 -4.17 -5.98 -10.72
CA MET A 16 -4.77 -7.16 -11.35
C MET A 16 -3.70 -8.16 -11.84
N SER A 17 -2.50 -7.67 -12.16
CA SER A 17 -1.35 -8.50 -12.52
C SER A 17 -0.81 -9.35 -11.34
N LEU A 18 -1.18 -8.99 -10.10
CA LEU A 18 -0.74 -9.70 -8.91
C LEU A 18 -1.74 -10.80 -8.54
N PRO A 19 -1.27 -12.06 -8.37
CA PRO A 19 -2.11 -13.14 -7.86
C PRO A 19 -2.65 -12.82 -6.45
N ASN A 20 -3.90 -13.16 -6.17
CA ASN A 20 -4.54 -12.92 -4.86
C ASN A 20 -3.71 -13.48 -3.70
N ALA A 21 -3.11 -14.66 -3.87
CA ALA A 21 -2.28 -15.29 -2.84
C ALA A 21 -1.09 -14.40 -2.41
N ILE A 22 -0.53 -13.60 -3.32
CA ILE A 22 0.55 -12.66 -3.00
C ILE A 22 0.03 -11.50 -2.15
N ILE A 23 -1.15 -10.98 -2.49
CA ILE A 23 -1.79 -9.90 -1.74
C ILE A 23 -2.20 -10.40 -0.34
N GLU A 24 -2.80 -11.58 -0.26
CA GLU A 24 -3.24 -12.21 1.00
C GLU A 24 -2.07 -12.50 1.96
N LEU A 25 -0.91 -12.92 1.43
CA LEU A 25 0.30 -13.17 2.22
C LEU A 25 1.06 -11.89 2.60
N SER A 26 0.67 -10.72 2.07
CA SER A 26 1.35 -9.47 2.33
C SER A 26 1.18 -9.04 3.79
N SER A 27 2.31 -8.88 4.48
CA SER A 27 2.31 -8.46 5.90
C SER A 27 1.98 -6.98 6.08
N ILE A 28 2.26 -6.17 5.05
CA ILE A 28 2.07 -4.73 4.97
C ILE A 28 1.55 -4.44 3.56
N VAL A 29 0.53 -3.59 3.46
CA VAL A 29 -0.04 -3.15 2.19
C VAL A 29 -0.12 -1.63 2.19
N LEU A 30 0.46 -1.02 1.16
CA LEU A 30 0.45 0.42 0.93
C LEU A 30 -0.24 0.69 -0.41
N LEU A 31 -1.39 1.36 -0.36
CA LEU A 31 -2.23 1.62 -1.53
C LEU A 31 -2.20 3.11 -1.85
N HIS A 32 -1.51 3.46 -2.93
CA HIS A 32 -1.56 4.80 -3.50
C HIS A 32 -2.82 5.00 -4.35
N LYS A 33 -3.00 6.23 -4.83
CA LYS A 33 -4.10 6.63 -5.71
C LYS A 33 -4.30 5.64 -6.86
N PHE A 34 -5.53 5.17 -7.02
CA PHE A 34 -6.00 4.57 -8.27
C PHE A 34 -7.48 4.84 -8.47
N ASN A 35 -7.90 4.87 -9.75
CA ASN A 35 -9.23 5.32 -10.14
C ASN A 35 -10.18 4.18 -10.51
N SER A 36 -9.71 2.92 -10.54
CA SER A 36 -10.49 1.76 -10.97
C SER A 36 -11.26 1.13 -9.80
N PRO A 37 -12.60 1.06 -9.87
CA PRO A 37 -13.39 0.32 -8.87
C PRO A 37 -13.05 -1.17 -8.82
N GLN A 38 -12.66 -1.75 -9.96
CA GLN A 38 -12.29 -3.16 -10.05
C GLN A 38 -11.02 -3.45 -9.23
N TRP A 39 -10.07 -2.52 -9.21
CA TRP A 39 -8.85 -2.65 -8.43
C TRP A 39 -9.13 -2.61 -6.92
N VAL A 40 -10.04 -1.73 -6.47
CA VAL A 40 -10.49 -1.71 -5.06
C VAL A 40 -11.07 -3.08 -4.69
N LYS A 41 -12.00 -3.60 -5.50
CA LYS A 41 -12.65 -4.90 -5.25
C LYS A 41 -11.65 -6.06 -5.22
N HIS A 42 -10.66 -6.06 -6.11
CA HIS A 42 -9.63 -7.10 -6.18
C HIS A 42 -8.81 -7.18 -4.88
N VAL A 43 -8.38 -6.01 -4.39
CA VAL A 43 -7.61 -5.92 -3.14
C VAL A 43 -8.47 -6.27 -1.92
N GLN A 44 -9.73 -5.80 -1.89
CA GLN A 44 -10.70 -6.13 -0.83
C GLN A 44 -11.02 -7.63 -0.74
N LYS A 45 -11.06 -8.31 -1.89
CA LYS A 45 -11.26 -9.76 -1.94
C LYS A 45 -10.12 -10.53 -1.26
N SER A 46 -8.91 -9.97 -1.30
CA SER A 46 -7.71 -10.61 -0.75
C SER A 46 -7.51 -10.31 0.74
N ILE A 47 -7.95 -9.15 1.24
CA ILE A 47 -7.77 -8.74 2.64
C ILE A 47 -9.07 -8.10 3.17
N THR A 48 -9.69 -8.75 4.15
CA THR A 48 -10.99 -8.34 4.72
C THR A 48 -10.96 -6.99 5.41
N GLN A 49 -9.83 -6.62 6.05
CA GLN A 49 -9.66 -5.33 6.71
C GLN A 49 -9.71 -4.15 5.73
N LEU A 50 -9.47 -4.39 4.43
CA LEU A 50 -9.54 -3.36 3.40
C LEU A 50 -10.97 -3.10 2.89
N SER A 51 -11.97 -3.84 3.38
CA SER A 51 -13.38 -3.71 3.01
C SER A 51 -13.96 -2.30 3.21
N SER A 52 -13.39 -1.50 4.10
CA SER A 52 -13.84 -0.12 4.32
C SER A 52 -13.38 0.87 3.24
N LEU A 53 -12.47 0.48 2.33
CA LEU A 53 -12.01 1.38 1.27
C LEU A 53 -13.09 1.64 0.24
N SER A 54 -13.35 2.90 -0.07
CA SER A 54 -14.21 3.27 -1.19
C SER A 54 -13.40 3.73 -2.40
N THR A 55 -13.96 3.50 -3.60
CA THR A 55 -13.33 3.99 -4.84
C THR A 55 -13.18 5.52 -4.88
N PRO A 56 -14.19 6.32 -4.45
CA PRO A 56 -14.04 7.77 -4.40
C PRO A 56 -12.89 8.22 -3.49
N GLU A 57 -12.72 7.61 -2.32
CA GLU A 57 -11.61 7.94 -1.41
C GLU A 57 -10.24 7.61 -2.01
N MET A 58 -10.12 6.47 -2.69
CA MET A 58 -8.88 6.08 -3.38
C MET A 58 -8.55 7.04 -4.53
N ALA A 59 -9.55 7.46 -5.30
CA ALA A 59 -9.38 8.41 -6.40
C ALA A 59 -9.08 9.83 -5.91
N ALA A 60 -9.51 10.20 -4.70
CA ALA A 60 -9.25 11.48 -4.09
C ALA A 60 -7.82 11.63 -3.52
N LEU A 61 -7.05 10.55 -3.43
CA LEU A 61 -5.67 10.62 -2.97
C LEU A 61 -4.82 11.51 -3.89
N SER A 62 -4.01 12.36 -3.26
CA SER A 62 -3.00 13.18 -3.91
C SER A 62 -1.65 12.45 -3.99
N PRO A 63 -0.72 12.87 -4.87
CA PRO A 63 0.64 12.33 -4.86
C PRO A 63 1.28 12.42 -3.47
N GLY A 64 1.84 11.32 -2.99
CA GLY A 64 2.37 11.20 -1.63
C GLY A 64 1.34 10.74 -0.59
N GLU A 65 0.04 10.71 -0.91
CA GLU A 65 -0.96 10.10 -0.03
C GLU A 65 -1.16 8.62 -0.36
N ALA A 66 -1.48 7.84 0.67
CA ALA A 66 -1.77 6.41 0.56
C ALA A 66 -2.64 5.92 1.72
N TYR A 67 -3.24 4.74 1.55
CA TYR A 67 -3.76 3.96 2.66
C TYR A 67 -2.76 2.88 3.08
N LEU A 68 -2.54 2.78 4.39
CA LEU A 68 -1.65 1.78 5.00
C LEU A 68 -2.46 0.80 5.84
N TRP A 69 -2.21 -0.49 5.63
CA TRP A 69 -2.64 -1.57 6.51
C TRP A 69 -1.47 -2.51 6.78
N ALA A 70 -1.41 -3.09 7.98
CA ALA A 70 -0.40 -4.07 8.32
C ALA A 70 -0.93 -5.11 9.32
N THR A 71 -0.51 -6.36 9.13
CA THR A 71 -0.84 -7.49 10.03
C THR A 71 -0.31 -7.30 11.45
N LYS A 72 0.78 -6.53 11.62
CA LYS A 72 1.38 -6.21 12.92
C LYS A 72 1.89 -4.78 12.91
N SER A 73 1.50 -4.00 13.90
CA SER A 73 1.95 -2.62 14.11
C SER A 73 1.91 -2.29 15.60
N THR A 74 2.72 -1.32 16.02
CA THR A 74 2.60 -0.72 17.37
C THR A 74 1.31 0.11 17.50
N ASP A 75 0.83 0.66 16.38
CA ASP A 75 -0.47 1.31 16.30
C ASP A 75 -1.54 0.30 15.89
N LYS A 76 -2.47 0.04 16.82
CA LYS A 76 -3.59 -0.90 16.62
C LYS A 76 -4.54 -0.47 15.50
N GLN A 77 -4.64 0.81 15.19
CA GLN A 77 -5.55 1.29 14.14
C GLN A 77 -5.15 0.75 12.76
N ILE A 78 -3.84 0.68 12.50
CA ILE A 78 -3.25 0.17 11.25
C ILE A 78 -3.53 -1.32 11.04
N MET A 79 -3.74 -2.07 12.13
CA MET A 79 -4.06 -3.50 12.07
C MET A 79 -5.52 -3.76 11.77
N ASN A 80 -6.42 -2.89 12.24
CA ASN A 80 -7.86 -3.11 12.16
C ASN A 80 -8.46 -2.62 10.85
N ARG A 81 -7.92 -1.55 10.27
CA ARG A 81 -8.42 -0.94 9.03
C ARG A 81 -7.31 -0.18 8.30
N PRO A 82 -7.46 0.09 6.99
CA PRO A 82 -6.55 0.96 6.27
C PRO A 82 -6.65 2.40 6.82
N ILE A 83 -5.49 2.97 7.14
CA ILE A 83 -5.37 4.34 7.63
C ILE A 83 -4.74 5.20 6.54
N LYS A 84 -5.32 6.37 6.28
CA LYS A 84 -4.74 7.34 5.35
C LYS A 84 -3.45 7.90 5.95
N ILE A 85 -2.36 7.84 5.19
CA ILE A 85 -1.05 8.39 5.55
C ILE A 85 -0.55 9.35 4.47
N SER A 86 0.40 10.19 4.84
CA SER A 86 1.15 11.04 3.93
C SER A 86 2.64 10.64 3.98
N THR A 87 3.23 10.43 2.81
CA THR A 87 4.65 10.14 2.67
C THR A 87 5.44 11.42 2.51
N ARG A 88 6.63 11.46 3.11
CA ARG A 88 7.52 12.61 2.96
C ARG A 88 7.99 12.71 1.51
N PRO A 89 8.20 13.94 1.00
CA PRO A 89 8.88 14.12 -0.27
C PRO A 89 10.20 13.36 -0.30
N ARG A 90 10.51 12.79 -1.45
CA ARG A 90 11.81 12.16 -1.72
C ARG A 90 12.95 13.14 -1.41
N VAL A 91 14.01 12.61 -0.79
CA VAL A 91 15.28 13.33 -0.58
C VAL A 91 16.34 12.93 -1.63
N THR A 92 15.94 12.15 -2.64
CA THR A 92 16.79 11.66 -3.73
C THR A 92 16.18 12.02 -5.08
N LYS A 93 17.00 12.22 -6.12
CA LYS A 93 16.58 12.36 -7.53
C LYS A 93 16.19 11.01 -8.12
N HIS A 94 15.55 11.02 -9.29
CA HIS A 94 15.30 9.78 -10.03
C HIS A 94 16.66 9.21 -10.42
N GLY A 95 16.87 7.92 -10.18
CA GLY A 95 18.19 7.28 -10.35
C GLY A 95 19.04 7.16 -9.07
N GLY A 96 18.60 7.72 -7.94
CA GLY A 96 19.26 7.49 -6.64
C GLY A 96 20.26 8.55 -6.19
N ASP A 97 20.56 9.55 -7.03
CA ASP A 97 21.39 10.69 -6.59
C ASP A 97 20.74 11.44 -5.43
N THR A 98 21.51 11.92 -4.47
CA THR A 98 20.96 12.67 -3.33
C THR A 98 20.56 14.09 -3.77
N ILE A 99 19.40 14.56 -3.31
CA ILE A 99 19.05 15.98 -3.40
C ILE A 99 19.83 16.66 -2.27
N LYS A 100 20.67 17.66 -2.60
CA LYS A 100 21.28 18.50 -1.54
C LYS A 100 20.17 19.01 -0.64
N ALA A 101 20.25 18.71 0.66
CA ALA A 101 19.40 19.36 1.64
C ALA A 101 19.60 20.87 1.50
N ILE A 102 18.49 21.61 1.33
CA ILE A 102 18.46 23.07 1.41
C ILE A 102 18.12 23.42 2.85
#